data_AF-A0A368TCV1-F1
#
_entry.id   AF-A0A368TCV1-F1
#
_cell.length_a   1.000
_cell.length_b   1.000
_cell.length_c   1.000
_cell.angle_alpha   90.00
_cell.angle_beta   90.00
_cell.angle_gamma   90.00
#
_symmetry.space_group_name_H-M   'P 1'
#
loop_
_entity.id
_entity.type
_entity.pdbx_description
1 polymer ?
#
loop_
_entity_poly.entity_id
_entity_poly.type
_entity_poly.pdbx_seq_one_letter_code
_entity_poly.pdbx_strand_id
1 'polypeptide(L)'
;VRRTKMEEVDIIDVCGKMIALQKKVDQQKKVGSMVDRDTATLLADCQDYVVFLVADAIEKDSESVSDLLVLLTRCEGMCESEKDKEHVGFFFSLSLVLSLKFGLGMFKSETISREDFEESWTRTREALEL
;
A
#
# COMPACT_ATOMS: atom_id res chain seq x y z
N VAL A 1 -12.04 19.09 18.63
CA VAL A 1 -12.33 19.12 17.18
C VAL A 1 -13.27 17.96 16.88
N ARG A 2 -14.49 18.21 16.41
CA ARG A 2 -15.41 17.13 16.03
C ARG A 2 -14.81 16.44 14.80
N ARG A 3 -14.29 15.22 14.95
CA ARG A 3 -13.93 14.37 13.80
C ARG A 3 -15.23 14.12 13.04
N THR A 4 -15.40 14.76 11.89
CA THR A 4 -16.41 14.34 10.92
C THR A 4 -16.09 12.90 10.58
N LYS A 5 -17.04 11.98 10.77
CA LYS A 5 -16.83 10.57 10.44
C LYS A 5 -16.58 10.51 8.93
N MET A 6 -15.39 10.07 8.53
CA MET A 6 -15.04 9.91 7.12
C MET A 6 -16.05 8.95 6.50
N GLU A 7 -16.61 9.31 5.34
CA GLU A 7 -17.42 8.36 4.58
C GLU A 7 -16.51 7.24 4.11
N GLU A 8 -16.85 6.01 4.48
CA GLU A 8 -16.07 4.84 4.14
C GLU A 8 -16.32 4.51 2.66
N VAL A 9 -15.26 4.60 1.86
CA VAL A 9 -15.26 4.29 0.42
C VAL A 9 -14.61 2.93 0.22
N ASP A 10 -15.18 2.12 -0.67
CA ASP A 10 -14.62 0.80 -1.01
C ASP A 10 -13.21 0.94 -1.58
N ILE A 11 -12.24 0.30 -0.92
CA ILE A 11 -10.84 0.30 -1.32
C ILE A 11 -10.61 -0.29 -2.71
N ILE A 12 -11.46 -1.22 -3.15
CA ILE A 12 -11.39 -1.81 -4.49
C ILE A 12 -11.73 -0.76 -5.55
N ASP A 13 -12.73 0.09 -5.28
CA ASP A 13 -13.08 1.21 -6.17
C ASP A 13 -11.95 2.23 -6.21
N VAL A 14 -11.36 2.56 -5.05
CA VAL A 14 -10.19 3.45 -4.95
C VAL A 14 -9.01 2.88 -5.76
N CYS A 15 -8.70 1.60 -5.62
CA CYS A 15 -7.66 0.93 -6.41
C CYS A 15 -7.92 1.03 -7.92
N GLY A 16 -9.16 0.78 -8.35
CA GLY A 16 -9.55 0.95 -9.75
C GLY A 16 -9.33 2.37 -10.26
N LYS A 17 -9.61 3.38 -9.43
CA LYS A 17 -9.32 4.79 -9.75
C LYS A 17 -7.83 5.07 -9.81
N MET A 18 -7.04 4.56 -8.87
CA MET A 18 -5.58 4.72 -8.86
C MET A 18 -4.96 4.18 -10.15
N ILE A 19 -5.32 2.97 -10.58
CA ILE A 19 -4.83 2.38 -11.83
C ILE A 19 -5.21 3.26 -13.04
N ALA A 20 -6.45 3.73 -13.10
CA ALA A 20 -6.92 4.57 -14.20
C ALA A 20 -6.18 5.92 -14.24
N LEU A 21 -5.91 6.54 -13.08
CA LEU A 21 -5.15 7.77 -12.95
C LEU A 21 -3.68 7.54 -13.34
N GLN A 22 -3.05 6.47 -12.87
CA GLN A 22 -1.66 6.14 -13.21
C GLN A 22 -1.49 5.94 -14.72
N LYS A 23 -2.43 5.26 -15.39
CA LYS A 23 -2.40 5.11 -16.85
C LYS A 23 -2.43 6.46 -17.57
N LYS A 24 -3.21 7.44 -17.08
CA LYS A 24 -3.22 8.81 -17.62
C LYS A 24 -1.88 9.50 -17.40
N VAL A 25 -1.32 9.40 -16.20
CA VAL A 25 0.01 9.93 -15.86
C VAL A 25 1.07 9.36 -16.80
N ASP A 26 1.10 8.04 -16.98
CA ASP A 26 2.04 7.36 -17.86
C ASP A 26 1.86 7.77 -19.33
N GLN A 27 0.62 7.93 -19.78
CA GLN A 27 0.35 8.41 -21.13
C GLN A 27 0.86 9.83 -21.34
N GLN A 28 0.63 10.74 -20.39
CA GLN A 28 1.12 12.12 -20.43
C GLN A 28 2.65 12.16 -20.46
N LYS A 29 3.31 11.37 -19.58
CA LYS A 29 4.77 11.22 -19.57
C LYS A 29 5.31 10.69 -20.91
N LYS A 30 4.66 9.68 -21.51
CA LYS A 30 5.08 9.10 -22.80
C LYS A 30 5.04 10.09 -23.95
N VAL A 31 4.06 10.99 -23.98
CA VAL A 31 3.95 12.02 -25.02
C VAL A 31 4.72 13.29 -24.69
N GLY A 32 5.51 13.29 -23.61
CA GLY A 32 6.29 14.44 -23.16
C GLY A 32 5.43 15.60 -22.64
N SER A 33 4.17 15.34 -22.31
CA SER A 33 3.27 16.32 -21.69
C SER A 33 3.58 16.42 -20.20
N MET A 34 3.40 17.63 -19.65
CA MET A 34 3.32 17.79 -18.20
C MET A 34 2.13 16.99 -17.67
N VAL A 35 2.32 16.37 -16.50
CA VAL A 35 1.24 15.68 -15.80
C VAL A 35 0.24 16.73 -15.32
N ASP A 36 -1.04 16.47 -15.59
CA ASP A 36 -2.11 17.33 -15.13
C ASP A 36 -2.15 17.38 -13.59
N ARG A 37 -2.24 18.59 -13.03
CA ARG A 37 -2.15 18.79 -11.58
C ARG A 37 -3.29 18.09 -10.86
N ASP A 38 -4.50 18.17 -11.40
CA ASP A 38 -5.68 17.57 -10.76
C ASP A 38 -5.57 16.04 -10.76
N THR A 39 -5.07 15.46 -11.85
CA THR A 39 -4.78 14.02 -11.95
C THR A 39 -3.75 13.58 -10.91
N ALA A 40 -2.66 14.34 -10.75
CA ALA A 40 -1.63 14.03 -9.75
C ALA A 40 -2.16 14.17 -8.32
N THR A 41 -2.93 15.22 -8.02
CA THR A 41 -3.56 15.42 -6.71
C THR A 41 -4.55 14.30 -6.38
N LEU A 42 -5.43 13.94 -7.31
CA LEU A 42 -6.38 12.85 -7.09
C LEU A 42 -5.69 11.51 -6.83
N LEU A 43 -4.59 11.24 -7.52
CA LEU A 43 -3.83 10.01 -7.29
C LEU A 43 -3.22 9.99 -5.89
N ALA A 44 -2.62 11.11 -5.47
CA ALA A 44 -2.08 11.27 -4.12
C ALA A 44 -3.19 11.12 -3.05
N ASP A 45 -4.34 11.75 -3.24
CA ASP A 45 -5.48 11.64 -2.31
C ASP A 45 -5.98 10.19 -2.17
N CYS A 46 -5.98 9.41 -3.27
CA CYS A 46 -6.32 8.00 -3.22
C CYS A 46 -5.28 7.18 -2.44
N GLN A 47 -3.99 7.46 -2.64
CA GLN A 47 -2.91 6.82 -1.88
C GLN A 47 -3.01 7.15 -0.39
N ASP A 48 -3.21 8.43 -0.05
CA ASP A 48 -3.36 8.92 1.32
C ASP A 48 -4.56 8.27 2.03
N TYR A 49 -5.67 8.07 1.32
CA TYR A 49 -6.82 7.35 1.85
C TYR A 49 -6.48 5.91 2.23
N VAL A 50 -5.78 5.17 1.36
CA VAL A 50 -5.38 3.79 1.65
C VAL A 50 -4.39 3.73 2.83
N VAL A 51 -3.41 4.64 2.87
CA VAL A 51 -2.47 4.75 3.99
C VAL A 51 -3.22 5.04 5.29
N PHE A 52 -4.21 5.93 5.26
CA PHE A 52 -5.05 6.24 6.42
C PHE A 52 -5.80 4.99 6.91
N LEU A 53 -6.41 4.20 6.02
CA LEU A 53 -7.08 2.96 6.40
C LEU A 53 -6.13 1.97 7.08
N VAL A 54 -4.91 1.82 6.57
CA VAL A 54 -3.90 0.94 7.14
C VAL A 54 -3.43 1.46 8.50
N ALA A 55 -3.19 2.76 8.63
CA ALA A 55 -2.80 3.37 9.90
C ALA A 55 -3.91 3.20 10.97
N ASP A 56 -5.17 3.42 10.59
CA ASP A 56 -6.33 3.23 11.47
C ASP A 56 -6.49 1.75 11.86
N ALA A 57 -6.23 0.81 10.95
CA ALA A 57 -6.24 -0.62 11.24
C ALA A 57 -5.11 -1.04 12.21
N ILE A 58 -3.92 -0.42 12.13
CA ILE A 58 -2.82 -0.68 13.07
C ILE A 58 -3.19 -0.32 14.51
N GLU A 59 -4.09 0.65 14.71
CA GLU A 59 -4.59 1.06 16.02
C GLU A 59 -5.74 0.16 16.54
N LYS A 60 -6.30 -0.71 15.69
CA LYS A 60 -7.42 -1.61 15.99
C LYS A 60 -6.96 -3.03 16.39
N ASP A 61 -7.90 -3.91 16.71
CA ASP A 61 -7.66 -5.32 17.03
C ASP A 61 -7.40 -6.20 15.79
N SER A 62 -6.86 -7.40 15.99
CA SER A 62 -6.43 -8.28 14.90
C SER A 62 -7.57 -8.80 14.02
N GLU A 63 -8.78 -8.92 14.55
CA GLU A 63 -9.93 -9.50 13.83
C GLU A 63 -10.40 -8.57 12.70
N SER A 64 -10.38 -7.26 12.94
CA SER A 64 -10.73 -6.23 11.96
C SER A 64 -9.67 -5.99 10.87
N VAL A 65 -8.44 -6.49 11.07
CA VAL A 65 -7.31 -6.30 10.15
C VAL A 65 -7.28 -7.35 9.04
N SER A 66 -7.82 -8.56 9.29
CA SER A 66 -7.80 -9.65 8.31
C SER A 66 -8.54 -9.30 7.02
N ASP A 67 -9.70 -8.65 7.13
CA ASP A 67 -10.49 -8.25 5.95
C ASP A 67 -9.76 -7.20 5.13
N LEU A 68 -9.16 -6.20 5.78
CA LEU A 68 -8.37 -5.17 5.11
C LEU A 68 -7.16 -5.80 4.39
N LEU A 69 -6.48 -6.77 5.02
CA LEU A 69 -5.35 -7.46 4.41
C LEU A 69 -5.77 -8.18 3.12
N VAL A 70 -6.90 -8.90 3.13
CA VAL A 70 -7.45 -9.56 1.93
C VAL A 70 -7.73 -8.54 0.81
N LEU A 71 -8.30 -7.38 1.17
CA LEU A 71 -8.59 -6.33 0.20
C LEU A 71 -7.31 -5.73 -0.40
N LEU A 72 -6.28 -5.47 0.42
CA LEU A 72 -4.99 -4.95 -0.06
C LEU A 72 -4.29 -5.94 -1.00
N THR A 73 -4.26 -7.24 -0.67
CA THR A 73 -3.72 -8.29 -1.57
C THR A 73 -4.51 -8.37 -2.88
N ARG A 74 -5.83 -8.16 -2.83
CA ARG A 74 -6.65 -8.09 -4.05
C ARG A 74 -6.30 -6.87 -4.90
N CYS A 75 -6.11 -5.71 -4.29
CA CYS A 75 -5.65 -4.50 -4.98
C CYS A 75 -4.26 -4.69 -5.62
N GLU A 76 -3.34 -5.35 -4.91
CA GLU A 76 -2.03 -5.73 -5.45
C GLU A 76 -2.18 -6.57 -6.73
N GLY A 77 -2.99 -7.63 -6.68
CA GLY A 77 -3.25 -8.47 -7.85
C GLY A 77 -3.94 -7.73 -9.01
N MET A 78 -4.83 -6.77 -8.71
CA MET A 78 -5.43 -5.89 -9.72
C MET A 78 -4.35 -5.03 -10.40
N CYS A 79 -3.49 -4.37 -9.62
CA CYS A 79 -2.38 -3.58 -10.16
C CYS A 79 -1.42 -4.42 -11.00
N GLU A 80 -1.12 -5.65 -10.56
CA GLU A 80 -0.24 -6.57 -11.29
C GLU A 80 -0.84 -6.95 -12.65
N SER A 81 -2.13 -7.30 -12.67
CA SER A 81 -2.84 -7.62 -13.92
C SER A 81 -2.84 -6.47 -14.93
N GLU A 82 -2.85 -5.24 -14.42
CA GLU A 82 -2.84 -4.00 -15.20
C GLU A 82 -1.43 -3.47 -15.49
N LYS A 83 -0.39 -4.20 -15.07
CA LYS A 83 1.04 -3.86 -15.19
C LYS A 83 1.42 -2.54 -14.51
N ASP A 84 0.67 -2.15 -13.49
CA ASP A 84 0.93 -0.98 -12.65
C ASP A 84 1.91 -1.34 -11.53
N LYS A 85 3.21 -1.40 -11.88
CA LYS A 85 4.26 -1.84 -10.95
C LYS A 85 4.41 -0.94 -9.72
N GLU A 86 4.11 0.34 -9.86
CA GLU A 86 4.21 1.32 -8.78
C GLU A 86 3.21 0.98 -7.68
N HIS A 87 1.95 0.76 -8.06
CA HIS A 87 0.90 0.44 -7.10
C HIS A 87 0.93 -1.01 -6.61
N VAL A 88 1.48 -1.96 -7.38
CA VAL A 88 1.80 -3.31 -6.86
C VAL A 88 2.69 -3.19 -5.62
N GLY A 89 3.82 -2.49 -5.74
CA GLY A 89 4.76 -2.30 -4.62
C GLY A 89 4.15 -1.56 -3.44
N PHE A 90 3.29 -0.58 -3.71
CA PHE A 90 2.53 0.15 -2.69
C PHE A 90 1.61 -0.77 -1.88
N PHE A 91 0.70 -1.50 -2.52
CA PHE A 91 -0.25 -2.39 -1.82
C PHE A 91 0.47 -3.55 -1.12
N PHE A 92 1.50 -4.11 -1.76
CA PHE A 92 2.36 -5.12 -1.16
C PHE A 92 2.97 -4.64 0.16
N SER A 93 3.56 -3.43 0.16
CA SER A 93 4.25 -2.88 1.33
C SER A 93 3.28 -2.62 2.50
N LEU A 94 2.07 -2.13 2.20
CA LEU A 94 1.03 -1.90 3.21
C LEU A 94 0.53 -3.21 3.82
N SER A 95 0.32 -4.23 2.98
CA SER A 95 -0.05 -5.56 3.43
C SER A 95 1.03 -6.16 4.34
N LEU A 96 2.31 -5.93 4.00
CA LEU A 96 3.45 -6.37 4.81
C LEU A 96 3.48 -5.73 6.18
N VAL A 97 3.21 -4.42 6.27
CA VAL A 97 3.16 -3.70 7.55
C VAL A 97 2.09 -4.30 8.47
N LEU A 98 0.88 -4.54 7.97
CA LEU A 98 -0.19 -5.16 8.75
C LEU A 98 0.17 -6.58 9.18
N SER A 99 0.73 -7.35 8.26
CA SER A 99 1.13 -8.73 8.52
C SER A 99 2.18 -8.85 9.62
N LEU A 100 3.21 -8.00 9.58
CA LEU A 100 4.24 -7.94 10.62
C LEU A 100 3.66 -7.46 11.95
N LYS A 101 2.80 -6.43 11.95
CA LYS A 101 2.22 -5.86 13.16
C LYS A 101 1.37 -6.87 13.94
N PHE A 102 0.63 -7.72 13.25
CA PHE A 102 -0.34 -8.64 13.84
C PHE A 102 0.10 -10.11 13.78
N GLY A 103 1.32 -10.40 13.29
CA GLY A 103 1.81 -11.77 13.14
C GLY A 103 0.98 -12.61 12.15
N LEU A 104 0.36 -11.96 11.17
CA LEU A 104 -0.42 -12.63 10.13
C LEU A 104 0.54 -13.14 9.07
N GLY A 105 0.49 -14.44 8.78
CA GLY A 105 1.34 -15.05 7.76
C GLY A 105 0.92 -14.57 6.37
N MET A 106 1.65 -13.60 5.82
CA MET A 106 1.44 -13.13 4.45
C MET A 106 2.17 -14.00 3.42
N PHE A 107 3.21 -14.71 3.86
CA PHE A 107 4.00 -15.64 3.09
C PHE A 107 4.04 -16.99 3.80
N LYS A 108 4.11 -18.09 3.04
CA LYS A 108 4.37 -19.43 3.59
C LYS A 108 5.73 -19.55 4.30
N SER A 109 6.58 -18.53 4.23
CA SER A 109 7.81 -18.42 5.00
C SER A 109 7.57 -17.60 6.27
N GLU A 110 7.67 -18.31 7.39
CA GLU A 110 7.87 -17.86 8.77
C GLU A 110 7.90 -16.35 9.01
N THR A 111 7.00 -15.89 9.89
CA THR A 111 7.08 -14.59 10.58
C THR A 111 8.53 -14.37 11.05
N ILE A 112 9.22 -13.39 10.48
CA ILE A 112 10.54 -12.98 10.95
C ILE A 112 10.36 -12.29 12.32
N SER A 113 11.09 -12.74 13.34
CA SER A 113 11.08 -12.05 14.63
C SER A 113 11.77 -10.69 14.53
N ARG A 114 11.55 -9.82 15.52
CA ARG A 114 12.25 -8.54 15.58
C ARG A 114 13.75 -8.76 15.71
N GLU A 115 14.17 -9.71 16.55
CA GLU A 115 15.56 -10.06 16.74
C GLU A 115 16.23 -10.53 15.44
N ASP A 116 15.56 -11.43 14.68
CA ASP A 116 16.07 -11.91 13.40
C ASP A 116 16.19 -10.78 12.36
N PHE A 117 15.21 -9.87 12.35
CA PHE A 117 15.27 -8.69 11.50
C PHE A 117 16.45 -7.77 11.88
N GLU A 118 16.64 -7.46 13.16
CA GLU A 118 17.71 -6.57 13.63
C GLU A 118 19.09 -7.16 13.32
N GLU A 119 19.28 -8.48 13.47
CA GLU A 119 20.51 -9.17 13.10
C GLU A 119 20.74 -9.17 11.58
N SER A 120 19.71 -9.46 10.78
CA SER A 120 19.77 -9.40 9.33
C SER A 120 20.06 -7.98 8.82
N TRP A 121 19.43 -6.97 9.43
CA TRP A 121 19.60 -5.58 9.05
C TRP A 121 20.99 -5.05 9.39
N THR A 122 21.55 -5.46 10.54
CA THR A 122 22.93 -5.12 10.91
C THR A 122 23.92 -5.61 9.84
N ARG A 123 23.84 -6.89 9.44
CA ARG A 123 24.67 -7.45 8.37
C ARG A 123 24.47 -6.72 7.03
N THR A 124 23.23 -6.37 6.71
CA THR A 124 22.89 -5.65 5.48
C THR A 124 23.50 -4.25 5.48
N ARG A 125 23.43 -3.53 6.60
CA ARG A 125 24.04 -2.22 6.76
C ARG A 125 25.55 -2.26 6.59
N GLU A 126 26.22 -3.23 7.22
CA GLU A 126 27.65 -3.44 7.06
C GLU A 126 28.03 -3.67 5.60
N ALA A 127 27.26 -4.48 4.86
CA ALA A 127 27.49 -4.76 3.44
C ALA A 127 27.20 -3.56 2.53
N LEU A 128 26.27 -2.68 2.91
CA LEU A 128 25.93 -1.46 2.18
C LEU A 128 26.80 -0.25 2.57
N GLU A 129 27.73 -0.42 3.50
CA GLU A 129 28.57 0.65 4.06
C GLU A 129 27.75 1.80 4.70
N LEU A 130 26.62 1.47 5.36
CA LEU A 130 25.67 2.40 6.03
C LEU A 130 25.78 2.44 7.56
#